data_AF-A0A7X7AJG9-F1
#
_entry.id   AF-A0A7X7AJG9-F1
#
_cell.length_a   1.000
_cell.length_b   1.000
_cell.length_c   1.000
_cell.angle_alpha   90.00
_cell.angle_beta   90.00
_cell.angle_gamma   90.00
#
_symmetry.space_group_name_H-M   'P 1'
#
loop_
_entity.id
_entity.type
_entity.pdbx_description
1 polymer ?
#
loop_
_entity_poly.entity_id
_entity_poly.type
_entity_poly.pdbx_seq_one_letter_code
_entity_poly.pdbx_strand_id
1 'polypeptide(L)'
;MLVSLGAWLQVFFSMEEGPRARQMAQRVTTVVSITRSALVYAPTSVRPALLLDLATKESLRVQPREESDVLEALPDSNYWKHVAAQIRDKQGMNTQVMWSVNQTPGVWVSFEINDDRYWL
;
A
#
# COMPACT_ATOMS: atom_id res chain seq x y z
N MET A 1 31.90 -26.82 -11.72
CA MET A 1 31.03 -26.07 -12.67
C MET A 1 29.60 -25.86 -12.17
N LEU A 2 29.04 -26.71 -11.31
CA LEU A 2 27.71 -26.48 -10.71
C LEU A 2 27.71 -25.41 -9.59
N VAL A 3 28.81 -25.27 -8.85
CA VAL A 3 28.95 -24.29 -7.76
C VAL A 3 28.95 -22.83 -8.28
N SER A 4 29.57 -22.58 -9.43
CA SER A 4 29.60 -21.24 -10.04
C SER A 4 28.24 -20.82 -10.59
N LEU A 5 27.44 -21.76 -11.09
CA LEU A 5 26.08 -21.49 -11.55
C LEU A 5 25.14 -21.19 -10.37
N GLY A 6 25.28 -21.93 -9.26
CA GLY A 6 24.52 -21.67 -8.02
C GLY A 6 24.83 -20.31 -7.40
N ALA A 7 26.10 -19.90 -7.39
CA ALA A 7 26.51 -18.59 -6.90
C ALA A 7 25.94 -17.43 -7.74
N TRP A 8 25.92 -17.57 -9.07
CA TRP A 8 25.34 -16.57 -9.98
C TRP A 8 23.82 -16.48 -9.86
N LEU A 9 23.13 -17.62 -9.71
CA LEU A 9 21.68 -17.67 -9.45
C LEU A 9 21.33 -17.02 -8.10
N GLN A 10 22.16 -17.23 -7.06
CA GLN A 10 21.94 -16.59 -5.77
C GLN A 10 22.06 -15.06 -5.86
N VAL A 11 23.03 -14.53 -6.62
CA VAL A 11 23.15 -13.08 -6.87
C VAL A 11 21.94 -12.57 -7.65
N PHE A 12 21.47 -13.32 -8.64
CA PHE A 12 20.30 -12.95 -9.45
C PHE A 12 19.02 -12.90 -8.60
N PHE A 13 18.72 -13.92 -7.80
CA PHE A 13 17.56 -13.92 -6.91
C PHE A 13 17.66 -12.85 -5.80
N SER A 14 18.86 -12.65 -5.25
CA SER A 14 19.11 -11.57 -4.29
C SER A 14 18.95 -10.18 -4.91
N MET A 15 19.11 -10.06 -6.23
CA MET A 15 18.93 -8.82 -6.97
C MET A 15 17.50 -8.60 -7.47
N GLU A 16 16.62 -9.60 -7.57
CA GLU A 16 15.30 -9.40 -8.20
C GLU A 16 14.15 -9.11 -7.21
N GLU A 17 14.15 -9.72 -6.03
CA GLU A 17 13.05 -9.53 -5.08
C GLU A 17 13.04 -8.11 -4.48
N GLY A 18 14.22 -7.55 -4.22
CA GLY A 18 14.39 -6.19 -3.69
C GLY A 18 13.85 -5.10 -4.64
N PRO A 19 14.30 -5.01 -5.90
CA PRO A 19 13.81 -4.02 -6.85
C PRO A 19 12.32 -4.15 -7.16
N ARG A 20 11.77 -5.37 -7.30
CA ARG A 20 10.33 -5.56 -7.54
C ARG A 20 9.51 -5.07 -6.36
N ALA A 21 9.92 -5.40 -5.13
CA ALA A 21 9.26 -4.92 -3.92
C ALA A 21 9.33 -3.38 -3.81
N ARG A 22 10.48 -2.78 -4.11
CA ARG A 22 10.62 -1.31 -4.16
C ARG A 22 9.73 -0.67 -5.21
N GLN A 23 9.64 -1.24 -6.39
CA GLN A 23 8.79 -0.72 -7.46
C GLN A 23 7.31 -0.78 -7.08
N MET A 24 6.87 -1.90 -6.50
CA MET A 24 5.50 -2.04 -5.99
C MET A 24 5.22 -1.02 -4.88
N ALA A 25 6.11 -0.93 -3.89
CA ALA A 25 5.98 0.04 -2.80
C ALA A 25 5.93 1.49 -3.33
N GLN A 26 6.76 1.83 -4.32
CA GLN A 26 6.76 3.15 -4.95
C GLN A 26 5.42 3.44 -5.63
N ARG A 27 4.87 2.48 -6.38
CA ARG A 27 3.56 2.64 -7.03
C ARG A 27 2.46 2.89 -6.00
N VAL A 28 2.40 2.05 -4.96
CA VAL A 28 1.41 2.18 -3.87
C VAL A 28 1.56 3.52 -3.17
N THR A 29 2.78 3.91 -2.82
CA THR A 29 3.09 5.19 -2.17
C THR A 29 2.63 6.37 -3.02
N THR A 30 2.94 6.37 -4.32
CA THR A 30 2.52 7.44 -5.24
C THR A 30 1.00 7.55 -5.29
N VAL A 31 0.28 6.43 -5.42
CA VAL A 31 -1.19 6.43 -5.45
C VAL A 31 -1.76 6.97 -4.14
N VAL A 32 -1.30 6.47 -2.98
CA VAL A 32 -1.74 6.97 -1.67
C VAL A 32 -1.46 8.46 -1.52
N SER A 33 -0.28 8.94 -1.94
CA SER A 33 0.09 10.36 -1.83
C SER A 33 -0.79 11.26 -2.70
N ILE A 34 -1.09 10.84 -3.94
CA ILE A 34 -1.94 11.61 -4.86
C ILE A 34 -3.37 11.62 -4.35
N THR A 35 -3.93 10.46 -3.99
CA THR A 35 -5.30 10.35 -3.47
C THR A 35 -5.48 11.13 -2.17
N ARG A 36 -4.51 11.04 -1.25
CA ARG A 36 -4.49 11.84 -0.02
C ARG A 36 -4.51 13.33 -0.34
N SER A 37 -3.64 13.79 -1.24
CA SER A 37 -3.58 15.21 -1.63
C SER A 37 -4.90 15.66 -2.26
N ALA A 38 -5.48 14.86 -3.15
CA ALA A 38 -6.77 15.15 -3.76
C ALA A 38 -7.88 15.29 -2.71
N LEU A 39 -7.93 14.41 -1.71
CA LEU A 39 -8.91 14.49 -0.61
C LEU A 39 -8.70 15.66 0.33
N VAL A 40 -7.44 16.00 0.63
CA VAL A 40 -7.07 17.16 1.47
C VAL A 40 -7.53 18.47 0.84
N TYR A 41 -7.30 18.63 -0.47
CA TYR A 41 -7.61 19.88 -1.17
C TYR A 41 -9.02 19.91 -1.79
N ALA A 42 -9.72 18.77 -1.85
CA ALA A 42 -11.08 18.72 -2.34
C ALA A 42 -12.05 19.44 -1.38
N PRO A 43 -12.87 20.38 -1.89
CA PRO A 43 -13.96 20.96 -1.13
C PRO A 43 -14.90 19.90 -0.59
N THR A 44 -15.40 20.08 0.64
CA THR A 44 -16.31 19.13 1.30
C THR A 44 -17.56 18.83 0.47
N SER A 45 -18.04 19.80 -0.32
CA SER A 45 -19.21 19.64 -1.20
C SER A 45 -19.00 18.66 -2.35
N VAL A 46 -17.77 18.49 -2.85
CA VAL A 46 -17.46 17.61 -3.99
C VAL A 46 -16.77 16.31 -3.57
N ARG A 47 -16.35 16.19 -2.30
CA ARG A 47 -15.66 15.01 -1.77
C ARG A 47 -16.42 13.70 -2.01
N PRO A 48 -17.76 13.61 -1.83
CA PRO A 48 -18.48 12.37 -2.14
C PRO A 48 -18.39 11.96 -3.61
N ALA A 49 -18.45 12.93 -4.53
CA ALA A 49 -18.30 12.67 -5.97
C ALA A 49 -16.88 12.22 -6.32
N LEU A 50 -15.86 12.82 -5.71
CA LEU A 50 -14.47 12.38 -5.85
C LEU A 50 -14.28 10.94 -5.37
N LEU A 51 -14.82 10.58 -4.20
CA LEU A 51 -14.75 9.21 -3.67
C LEU A 51 -15.44 8.20 -4.58
N LEU A 52 -16.58 8.58 -5.15
CA LEU A 52 -17.29 7.77 -6.14
C LEU A 52 -16.47 7.58 -7.42
N ASP A 53 -15.85 8.64 -7.93
CA ASP A 53 -14.99 8.60 -9.11
C ASP A 53 -13.74 7.72 -8.86
N LEU A 54 -13.11 7.85 -7.69
CA LEU A 54 -12.00 6.97 -7.29
C LEU A 54 -12.43 5.50 -7.29
N ALA A 55 -13.59 5.19 -6.70
CA ALA A 55 -14.08 3.81 -6.62
C ALA A 55 -14.50 3.24 -7.99
N THR A 56 -15.07 4.06 -8.86
CA THR A 56 -15.68 3.58 -10.12
C THR A 56 -14.77 3.68 -11.33
N LYS A 57 -13.93 4.73 -11.42
CA LYS A 57 -13.03 4.97 -12.56
C LYS A 57 -11.63 4.45 -12.30
N GLU A 58 -11.12 4.62 -11.09
CA GLU A 58 -9.74 4.25 -10.72
C GLU A 58 -9.66 2.91 -9.98
N SER A 59 -10.80 2.30 -9.62
CA SER A 59 -10.87 1.12 -8.75
C SER A 59 -10.16 1.31 -7.39
N LEU A 60 -10.13 2.56 -6.90
CA LEU A 60 -9.50 2.96 -5.65
C LEU A 60 -10.57 3.19 -4.58
N ARG A 61 -10.56 2.40 -3.52
CA ARG A 61 -11.55 2.48 -2.45
C ARG A 61 -10.99 3.19 -1.24
N VAL A 62 -11.51 4.37 -0.94
CA VAL A 62 -11.19 5.08 0.30
C VAL A 62 -12.31 4.88 1.31
N GLN A 63 -11.95 4.51 2.54
CA GLN A 63 -12.91 4.42 3.64
C GLN A 63 -12.30 4.91 4.95
N PRO A 64 -13.11 5.41 5.90
CA PRO A 64 -12.65 5.68 7.26
C PRO A 64 -12.04 4.44 7.89
N ARG A 65 -11.00 4.63 8.70
CA ARG A 65 -10.36 3.59 9.49
C ARG A 65 -10.91 3.63 10.90
N GLU A 66 -11.48 2.51 11.32
CA GLU A 66 -12.08 2.35 12.65
C GLU A 66 -11.28 1.35 13.48
N GLU A 67 -11.36 1.48 14.81
CA GLU A 67 -10.67 0.55 15.72
C GLU A 67 -11.33 -0.83 15.74
N SER A 68 -12.60 -0.91 15.33
CA SER A 68 -13.35 -2.14 15.17
C SER A 68 -13.11 -2.86 13.84
N ASP A 69 -12.25 -2.33 12.96
CA ASP A 69 -11.98 -2.95 11.66
C ASP A 69 -11.38 -4.35 11.83
N VAL A 70 -11.91 -5.32 11.08
CA VAL A 70 -11.37 -6.68 11.03
C VAL A 70 -10.26 -6.73 10.00
N LEU A 71 -9.02 -6.91 10.46
CA LEU A 71 -7.82 -6.82 9.63
C LEU A 71 -7.23 -8.21 9.36
N GLU A 72 -6.81 -8.44 8.12
CA GLU A 72 -5.99 -9.58 7.74
C GLU A 72 -4.59 -9.08 7.38
N ALA A 73 -3.57 -9.65 8.02
CA ALA A 73 -2.19 -9.29 7.75
C ALA A 73 -1.75 -9.70 6.34
N LEU A 74 -0.74 -9.01 5.80
CA LEU A 74 -0.07 -9.44 4.57
C LEU A 74 0.44 -10.88 4.71
N PRO A 75 0.50 -11.65 3.61
CA PRO A 75 1.10 -12.98 3.61
C PRO A 75 2.53 -12.94 4.15
N ASP A 76 2.89 -13.95 4.95
CA ASP A 76 4.22 -14.05 5.55
C ASP A 76 5.29 -14.42 4.50
N SER A 77 5.69 -13.44 3.68
CA SER A 77 6.68 -13.58 2.63
C SER A 77 7.72 -12.46 2.67
N ASN A 78 8.95 -12.76 2.27
CA ASN A 78 10.03 -11.77 2.20
C ASN A 78 9.67 -10.60 1.29
N TYR A 79 9.00 -10.88 0.17
CA TYR A 79 8.49 -9.86 -0.74
C TYR A 79 7.55 -8.89 -0.04
N TRP A 80 6.49 -9.37 0.63
CA TRP A 80 5.51 -8.49 1.29
C TRP A 80 6.08 -7.76 2.49
N LYS A 81 7.00 -8.39 3.24
CA LYS A 81 7.76 -7.73 4.30
C LYS A 81 8.56 -6.56 3.75
N HIS A 82 9.26 -6.73 2.63
CA HIS A 82 10.02 -5.66 1.98
C HIS A 82 9.09 -4.57 1.41
N VAL A 83 7.99 -4.93 0.75
CA VAL A 83 7.01 -3.95 0.25
C VAL A 83 6.48 -3.10 1.40
N ALA A 84 6.01 -3.72 2.48
CA ALA A 84 5.46 -3.01 3.62
C ALA A 84 6.51 -2.13 4.33
N ALA A 85 7.76 -2.59 4.43
CA ALA A 85 8.85 -1.80 4.99
C ALA A 85 9.14 -0.55 4.13
N GLN A 86 9.18 -0.69 2.80
CA GLN A 86 9.41 0.42 1.89
C GLN A 86 8.24 1.41 1.88
N ILE A 87 6.99 0.94 1.99
CA ILE A 87 5.82 1.83 2.13
C ILE A 87 5.92 2.64 3.43
N ARG A 88 6.24 2.00 4.56
CA ARG A 88 6.42 2.69 5.84
C ARG A 88 7.57 3.69 5.84
N ASP A 89 8.67 3.39 5.14
CA ASP A 89 9.78 4.33 4.97
C ASP A 89 9.35 5.61 4.26
N LYS A 90 8.43 5.52 3.29
CA LYS A 90 7.95 6.66 2.51
C LYS A 90 6.76 7.39 3.12
N GLN A 91 5.80 6.67 3.71
CA GLN A 91 4.54 7.23 4.23
C GLN A 91 4.57 7.53 5.72
N GLY A 92 5.51 6.93 6.46
CA GLY A 92 5.63 7.04 7.91
C GLY A 92 5.58 5.68 8.60
N MET A 93 6.26 5.58 9.74
CA MET A 93 6.42 4.31 10.46
C MET A 93 5.09 3.75 11.01
N ASN A 94 4.09 4.61 11.21
CA ASN A 94 2.76 4.23 11.70
C ASN A 94 1.84 3.71 10.59
N THR A 95 2.26 3.74 9.33
CA THR A 95 1.46 3.24 8.20
C THR A 95 1.26 1.73 8.33
N GLN A 96 0.00 1.33 8.38
CA GLN A 96 -0.44 -0.06 8.34
C GLN A 96 -0.66 -0.50 6.91
N VAL A 97 -0.25 -1.73 6.60
CA VAL A 97 -0.49 -2.37 5.31
C VAL A 97 -1.11 -3.73 5.57
N MET A 98 -2.31 -3.96 5.03
CA MET A 98 -3.15 -5.14 5.29
C MET A 98 -3.55 -5.82 3.98
N TRP A 99 -3.83 -7.12 4.05
CA TRP A 99 -4.31 -7.93 2.92
C TRP A 99 -5.83 -7.90 2.76
N SER A 100 -6.53 -7.57 3.84
CA SER A 100 -7.98 -7.42 3.86
C SER A 100 -8.37 -6.50 5.01
N VAL A 101 -9.42 -5.73 4.78
CA VAL A 101 -10.09 -4.91 5.79
C VAL A 101 -11.58 -5.20 5.70
N ASN A 102 -12.21 -5.57 6.81
CA ASN A 102 -13.63 -5.92 6.88
C ASN A 102 -14.04 -6.94 5.81
N GLN A 103 -13.25 -8.01 5.69
CA GLN A 103 -13.44 -9.12 4.73
C GLN A 103 -13.38 -8.71 3.24
N THR A 104 -13.01 -7.46 2.94
CA THR A 104 -12.80 -7.00 1.57
C THR A 104 -11.34 -7.26 1.20
N PRO A 105 -11.04 -8.21 0.29
CA PRO A 105 -9.66 -8.52 -0.10
C PRO A 105 -9.05 -7.37 -0.91
N GLY A 106 -7.76 -7.10 -0.69
CA GLY A 106 -7.02 -6.06 -1.38
C GLY A 106 -5.77 -5.64 -0.63
N VAL A 107 -4.83 -4.95 -1.28
CA VAL A 107 -3.72 -4.33 -0.54
C VAL A 107 -4.22 -3.02 0.03
N TRP A 108 -4.46 -3.00 1.33
CA TRP A 108 -4.95 -1.84 2.04
C TRP A 108 -3.80 -1.08 2.69
N VAL A 109 -3.76 0.25 2.54
CA VAL A 109 -2.74 1.11 3.15
C VAL A 109 -3.41 2.21 3.95
N SER A 110 -3.03 2.35 5.22
CA SER A 110 -3.55 3.42 6.05
C SER A 110 -2.88 4.75 5.75
N PHE A 111 -3.65 5.82 5.75
CA PHE A 111 -3.12 7.19 5.70
C PHE A 111 -3.97 8.11 6.59
N GLU A 112 -3.43 9.28 6.90
CA GLU A 112 -4.05 10.22 7.84
C GLU A 112 -4.24 11.59 7.18
N ILE A 113 -5.40 12.20 7.37
CA ILE A 113 -5.70 13.58 6.98
C ILE A 113 -6.11 14.33 8.25
N ASN A 114 -5.25 15.25 8.71
CA ASN A 114 -5.40 15.88 10.03
C ASN A 114 -5.44 14.78 11.12
N ASP A 115 -6.53 14.70 11.89
CA ASP A 115 -6.73 13.69 12.94
C ASP A 115 -7.56 12.48 12.46
N ASP A 116 -8.04 12.50 11.21
CA ASP A 116 -8.87 11.45 10.65
C ASP A 116 -8.01 10.38 9.97
N ARG A 117 -8.28 9.11 10.32
CA ARG A 117 -7.59 7.94 9.79
C ARG A 117 -8.41 7.32 8.67
N TYR A 118 -7.75 6.93 7.59
CA TYR A 118 -8.38 6.33 6.43
C TYR A 118 -7.62 5.09 5.95
N TRP A 119 -8.34 4.23 5.23
CA TRP A 119 -7.80 3.18 4.39
C TRP A 119 -7.92 3.59 2.92
N LEU A 120 -6.91 3.22 2.13
CA LEU A 120 -6.96 3.16 0.68
C LEU A 120 -6.70 1.72 0.22
#